data_AF-A0A7V8LR95-F1
#
_entry.id   AF-A0A7V8LR95-F1
#
_cell.length_a   1.000
_cell.length_b   1.000
_cell.length_c   1.000
_cell.angle_alpha   90.00
_cell.angle_beta   90.00
_cell.angle_gamma   90.00
#
_symmetry.space_group_name_H-M   'P 1'
#
loop_
_entity.id
_entity.type
_entity.pdbx_description
1 polymer ?
#
loop_
_entity_poly.entity_id
_entity_poly.type
_entity_poly.pdbx_seq_one_letter_code
_entity_poly.pdbx_strand_id
1 'polypeptide(L)'
;MLIASPTSHADPNQDDAFYTALEQQDVAVLNPPAVRSLGIQTCNELRSGTPNRITATKLMNMGFTRPESSALLNAAMAAYCPEMASAKGRSL
;
A
#
# COMPACT_ATOMS: atom_id res chain seq x y z
N MET A 1 -24.14 19.98 6.67
CA MET A 1 -23.81 19.02 5.59
C MET A 1 -22.30 19.06 5.39
N LEU A 2 -21.58 18.10 5.96
CA LEU A 2 -20.13 17.99 5.79
C LEU A 2 -19.88 17.11 4.57
N ILE A 3 -19.78 17.74 3.41
CA ILE A 3 -19.23 17.09 2.21
C ILE A 3 -17.72 17.00 2.41
N ALA A 4 -17.27 15.88 2.98
CA ALA A 4 -15.88 15.47 2.90
C ALA A 4 -15.60 15.13 1.43
N SER A 5 -15.13 16.11 0.68
CA SER A 5 -14.47 15.86 -0.60
C SER A 5 -13.32 14.90 -0.32
N PRO A 6 -13.19 13.74 -1.00
CA PRO A 6 -12.00 12.92 -0.88
C PRO A 6 -10.86 13.70 -1.53
N THR A 7 -10.21 14.56 -0.75
CA THR A 7 -8.94 15.13 -1.13
C THR A 7 -7.99 13.95 -1.12
N SER A 8 -7.69 13.45 -2.32
CA SER A 8 -6.68 12.43 -2.59
C SER A 8 -5.26 13.00 -2.38
N HIS A 9 -5.09 13.81 -1.35
CA HIS A 9 -3.81 14.08 -0.73
C HIS A 9 -3.69 12.96 0.30
N ALA A 10 -2.88 11.94 0.01
CA ALA A 10 -2.50 11.00 1.06
C ALA A 10 -2.05 11.85 2.24
N ASP A 11 -2.73 11.67 3.38
CA ASP A 11 -2.45 12.40 4.59
C ASP A 11 -0.95 12.19 4.89
N PRO A 12 -0.17 13.24 5.23
CA PRO A 12 1.25 13.06 5.53
C PRO A 12 1.51 11.93 6.54
N ASN A 13 0.58 11.66 7.46
CA ASN A 13 0.65 10.52 8.37
C ASN A 13 0.60 9.15 7.67
N GLN A 14 -0.08 9.03 6.52
CA GLN A 14 -0.17 7.78 5.75
C GLN A 14 1.14 7.48 5.04
N ASP A 15 1.76 8.50 4.44
CA ASP A 15 3.06 8.36 3.78
C ASP A 15 4.12 7.94 4.80
N ASP A 16 4.14 8.56 5.99
CA ASP A 16 5.06 8.21 7.08
C ASP A 16 4.84 6.76 7.58
N ALA A 17 3.58 6.35 7.77
CA ALA A 17 3.25 4.97 8.15
C ALA A 17 3.70 3.96 7.08
N PHE A 18 3.56 4.31 5.80
CA PHE A 18 3.99 3.49 4.69
C PHE A 18 5.52 3.32 4.67
N TYR A 19 6.28 4.42 4.77
CA TYR A 19 7.74 4.33 4.77
C TYR A 19 8.28 3.63 6.01
N THR A 20 7.71 3.90 7.20
CA THR A 20 8.08 3.21 8.44
C THR A 20 7.89 1.69 8.30
N ALA A 21 6.80 1.24 7.68
CA ALA A 21 6.56 -0.18 7.46
C ALA A 21 7.53 -0.82 6.46
N LEU A 22 7.99 -0.06 5.45
CA LEU A 22 9.03 -0.53 4.51
C LEU A 22 10.39 -0.64 5.19
N GLU A 23 10.76 0.34 6.01
CA GLU A 23 12.01 0.34 6.78
C GLU A 23 12.07 -0.83 7.76
N GLN A 24 10.97 -1.13 8.47
CA GLN A 24 10.86 -2.30 9.36
C GLN A 24 11.04 -3.65 8.66
N GLN A 25 11.01 -3.67 7.33
CA GLN A 25 11.18 -4.87 6.50
C GLN A 25 12.46 -4.80 5.65
N ASP A 26 13.40 -3.92 6.00
CA ASP A 26 14.67 -3.69 5.30
C ASP A 26 14.52 -3.37 3.81
N VAL A 27 13.38 -2.77 3.41
CA VAL A 27 13.14 -2.36 2.02
C VAL A 27 13.74 -0.98 1.78
N ALA A 28 14.81 -0.92 0.99
CA ALA A 28 15.48 0.34 0.67
C ALA A 28 14.62 1.23 -0.25
N VAL A 29 14.22 2.40 0.24
CA VAL A 29 13.45 3.40 -0.53
C VAL A 29 14.41 4.37 -1.22
N LEU A 30 14.84 4.03 -2.45
CA LEU A 30 15.78 4.86 -3.22
C LEU A 30 15.12 6.09 -3.87
N ASN A 31 13.83 6.02 -4.14
CA ASN A 31 13.05 7.09 -4.76
C ASN A 31 11.68 7.19 -4.06
N PRO A 32 11.58 8.01 -2.99
CA PRO A 32 10.36 8.13 -2.19
C PRO A 32 9.11 8.47 -3.01
N PRO A 33 9.08 9.47 -3.90
CA PRO A 33 7.86 9.77 -4.66
C PRO A 33 7.44 8.64 -5.62
N ALA A 34 8.39 7.89 -6.19
CA ALA A 34 8.07 6.73 -7.02
C ALA A 34 7.49 5.58 -6.18
N VAL A 35 8.11 5.28 -5.03
CA VAL A 35 7.67 4.21 -4.12
C VAL A 35 6.30 4.53 -3.50
N ARG A 36 6.04 5.80 -3.15
CA ARG A 36 4.71 6.27 -2.75
C ARG A 36 3.66 6.04 -3.83
N SER A 37 3.94 6.48 -5.05
CA SER A 37 3.03 6.31 -6.18
C SER A 37 2.75 4.83 -6.44
N LEU A 38 3.74 3.98 -6.23
CA LEU A 38 3.60 2.53 -6.32
C LEU A 38 2.73 1.95 -5.19
N GLY A 39 2.88 2.40 -3.95
CA GLY A 39 2.01 2.03 -2.84
C GLY A 39 0.54 2.41 -3.07
N ILE A 40 0.28 3.64 -3.54
CA ILE A 40 -1.06 4.11 -3.86
C ILE A 40 -1.68 3.30 -5.02
N GLN A 41 -0.88 2.98 -6.06
CA GLN A 41 -1.35 2.11 -7.15
C GLN A 41 -1.67 0.69 -6.68
N THR A 42 -0.80 0.11 -5.85
CA THR A 42 -0.99 -1.21 -5.24
C THR A 42 -2.31 -1.25 -4.47
N CYS A 43 -2.59 -0.21 -3.69
CA CYS A 43 -3.86 -0.07 -2.99
C CYS A 43 -5.08 -0.05 -3.93
N ASN A 44 -5.00 0.77 -4.98
CA ASN A 44 -6.09 0.91 -5.96
C ASN A 44 -6.36 -0.39 -6.72
N GLU A 45 -5.32 -1.13 -7.11
CA GLU A 45 -5.45 -2.42 -7.78
C GLU A 45 -6.17 -3.44 -6.89
N LEU A 46 -5.76 -3.55 -5.63
CA LEU A 46 -6.41 -4.45 -4.68
C LEU A 46 -7.87 -4.07 -4.43
N ARG A 47 -8.16 -2.77 -4.28
CA ARG A 47 -9.52 -2.26 -4.14
C ARG A 47 -10.39 -2.53 -5.37
N SER A 48 -9.78 -2.58 -6.56
CA SER A 48 -10.48 -2.95 -7.81
C SER A 48 -10.79 -4.45 -7.93
N GLY A 49 -10.35 -5.27 -6.95
CA GLY A 49 -10.54 -6.72 -6.95
C GLY A 49 -9.38 -7.51 -7.56
N THR A 50 -8.23 -6.86 -7.83
CA THR A 50 -7.04 -7.57 -8.29
C THR A 50 -6.53 -8.47 -7.16
N PRO A 51 -6.30 -9.78 -7.39
CA PRO A 51 -5.81 -10.66 -6.34
C PRO A 51 -4.40 -10.29 -5.87
N ASN A 52 -4.13 -10.38 -4.57
CA ASN A 52 -2.81 -10.09 -3.97
C ASN A 52 -1.65 -10.81 -4.67
N ARG A 53 -1.87 -12.05 -5.14
CA ARG A 53 -0.85 -12.79 -5.90
C ARG A 53 -0.47 -12.08 -7.20
N ILE A 54 -1.44 -11.54 -7.94
CA ILE A 54 -1.19 -10.85 -9.21
C ILE A 54 -0.43 -9.55 -8.95
N THR A 55 -0.87 -8.78 -7.96
CA THR A 55 -0.18 -7.54 -7.55
C THR A 55 1.23 -7.82 -7.04
N ALA A 56 1.44 -8.88 -6.25
CA ALA A 56 2.77 -9.30 -5.80
C ALA A 56 3.67 -9.74 -6.97
N THR A 57 3.15 -10.50 -7.94
CA THR A 57 3.91 -10.87 -9.15
C THR A 57 4.28 -9.63 -9.96
N LYS A 58 3.40 -8.63 -10.05
CA LYS A 58 3.69 -7.36 -10.73
C LYS A 58 4.84 -6.61 -10.05
N LEU A 59 4.84 -6.54 -8.72
CA LEU A 59 5.96 -5.99 -7.93
C LEU A 59 7.24 -6.76 -8.22
N MET A 60 7.20 -8.09 -8.22
CA MET A 60 8.38 -8.89 -8.56
C MET A 60 8.92 -8.61 -9.97
N ASN A 61 8.03 -8.43 -10.95
CA ASN A 61 8.41 -8.08 -12.32
C ASN A 61 9.04 -6.68 -12.43
N MET A 62 8.84 -5.81 -11.45
CA MET A 62 9.50 -4.49 -11.36
C MET A 62 10.87 -4.55 -10.68
N GLY A 63 11.33 -5.74 -10.29
CA GLY A 63 12.65 -5.96 -9.70
C GLY A 63 12.65 -6.13 -8.18
N PHE A 64 11.48 -6.05 -7.53
CA PHE A 64 11.38 -6.35 -6.11
C PHE A 64 11.53 -7.85 -5.86
N THR A 65 12.21 -8.22 -4.80
CA THR A 65 12.22 -9.60 -4.32
C THR A 65 10.83 -10.01 -3.80
N ARG A 66 10.62 -11.32 -3.60
CA ARG A 66 9.40 -11.83 -2.94
C ARG A 66 9.11 -11.18 -1.58
N PRO A 67 10.07 -11.08 -0.63
CA PRO A 67 9.83 -10.44 0.65
C PRO A 67 9.50 -8.94 0.50
N GLU A 68 10.24 -8.20 -0.34
CA GLU A 68 9.97 -6.76 -0.57
C GLU A 68 8.58 -6.55 -1.19
N SER A 69 8.19 -7.39 -2.14
CA SER A 69 6.86 -7.33 -2.76
C SER A 69 5.75 -7.55 -1.73
N SER A 70 5.94 -8.48 -0.80
CA SER A 70 4.99 -8.72 0.29
C SER A 70 4.96 -7.56 1.28
N ALA A 71 6.11 -7.00 1.62
CA ALA A 71 6.22 -5.85 2.51
C ALA A 71 5.50 -4.63 1.91
N LEU A 72 5.77 -4.31 0.65
CA LEU A 72 5.13 -3.19 -0.04
C LEU A 72 3.62 -3.38 -0.14
N LEU A 73 3.16 -4.59 -0.48
CA LEU A 73 1.73 -4.90 -0.53
C LEU A 73 1.05 -4.68 0.83
N ASN A 74 1.62 -5.23 1.90
CA ASN A 74 1.07 -5.09 3.24
C ASN A 74 1.09 -3.64 3.75
N ALA A 75 2.22 -2.94 3.55
CA ALA A 75 2.38 -1.54 3.92
C ALA A 75 1.38 -0.65 3.16
N ALA A 76 1.19 -0.89 1.86
CA ALA A 76 0.23 -0.15 1.04
C ALA A 76 -1.22 -0.36 1.52
N MET A 77 -1.60 -1.60 1.86
CA MET A 77 -2.93 -1.86 2.42
C MET A 77 -3.13 -1.16 3.76
N ALA A 78 -2.14 -1.21 4.65
CA ALA A 78 -2.24 -0.61 5.98
C ALA A 78 -2.31 0.93 5.93
N ALA A 79 -1.50 1.55 5.09
CA ALA A 79 -1.39 3.01 4.99
C ALA A 79 -2.50 3.64 4.12
N TYR A 80 -2.75 3.07 2.94
CA TYR A 80 -3.59 3.70 1.91
C TYR A 80 -4.98 3.05 1.76
N CYS A 81 -5.18 1.82 2.25
CA CYS A 81 -6.47 1.13 2.18
C CYS A 81 -6.94 0.56 3.54
N PRO A 82 -7.07 1.41 4.58
CA PRO A 82 -7.42 0.96 5.93
C PRO A 82 -8.79 0.23 5.99
N GLU A 83 -9.68 0.47 5.04
CA GLU A 83 -10.96 -0.24 4.92
C GLU A 83 -10.77 -1.73 4.60
N MET A 84 -9.74 -2.08 3.82
CA MET A 84 -9.41 -3.48 3.53
C MET A 84 -8.71 -4.17 4.71
N ALA A 85 -7.96 -3.42 5.52
CA ALA A 85 -7.42 -3.93 6.78
C ALA A 85 -8.54 -4.23 7.79
N SER A 86 -9.56 -3.37 7.86
CA SER A 86 -10.71 -3.52 8.78
C SER A 86 -11.73 -4.57 8.34
N ALA A 87 -11.83 -4.87 7.04
CA ALA A 87 -12.72 -5.92 6.52
C ALA A 87 -12.34 -7.33 7.00
N LYS A 88 -11.10 -7.53 7.50
CA LYS A 88 -10.68 -8.79 8.15
C LYS A 88 -11.31 -8.99 9.54
N GLY A 89 -11.87 -7.93 10.15
CA GLY A 89 -12.41 -7.95 11.52
C GLY A 89 -13.94 -7.96 11.65
N ARG A 90 -14.71 -8.01 10.55
CA ARG A 90 -16.20 -8.00 10.57
C ARG A 90 -16.84 -9.30 10.07
N SER A 91 -16.25 -10.44 10.43
CA SER A 91 -16.86 -11.77 10.19
C SER A 91 -16.74 -12.70 11.41
N LEU A 92 -16.92 -12.17 12.62
CA LEU A 92 -17.19 -12.98 13.82
C LEU A 92 -18.63 -12.71 14.27
#